data_AF-A0A8J3P5K8-F1
#
_entry.id   AF-A0A8J3P5K8-F1
#
_cell.length_a   1.000
_cell.length_b   1.000
_cell.length_c   1.000
_cell.angle_alpha   90.00
_cell.angle_beta   90.00
_cell.angle_gamma   90.00
#
_symmetry.space_group_name_H-M   'P 1'
#
loop_
_entity.id
_entity.type
_entity.pdbx_description
1 polymer ?
#
loop_
_entity_poly.entity_id
_entity_poly.type
_entity_poly.pdbx_seq_one_letter_code
_entity_poly.pdbx_strand_id
1 'polypeptide(L)'
;MLPRQRAEDVVAKAASTLKGCASYSDHGDSYRRTAGNKIELPAPVKGIAACFAVSGTVNCFAYLGRGGVVTTVSSMGVDQRTAEWWLERIMAAAEHRLEGLPA
;
A
#
# COMPACT_ATOMS: atom_id res chain seq x y z
N MET A 1 7.24 24.63 -12.42
CA MET A 1 7.87 23.29 -12.45
C MET A 1 7.41 22.57 -11.19
N LEU A 2 6.64 21.48 -11.29
CA LEU A 2 6.37 20.66 -10.10
C LEU A 2 7.72 20.12 -9.58
N PRO A 3 7.99 20.12 -8.26
CA PRO A 3 9.20 19.52 -7.74
C PRO A 3 9.31 18.11 -8.30
N ARG A 4 10.48 17.71 -8.82
CA ARG A 4 10.77 16.32 -9.19
C ARG A 4 10.85 15.49 -7.90
N GLN A 5 9.70 15.28 -7.24
CA GLN A 5 9.61 14.32 -6.14
C GLN A 5 9.94 12.96 -6.72
N ARG A 6 10.92 12.30 -6.13
CA ARG A 6 11.23 10.92 -6.49
C ARG A 6 10.15 10.03 -5.90
N ALA A 7 9.95 8.86 -6.51
CA ALA A 7 8.98 7.91 -6.03
C ALA A 7 9.25 7.50 -4.56
N GLU A 8 10.53 7.45 -4.18
CA GLU A 8 10.95 7.19 -2.80
C GLU A 8 10.42 8.23 -1.79
N ASP A 9 10.38 9.51 -2.15
CA ASP A 9 9.89 10.58 -1.27
C ASP A 9 8.38 10.45 -1.02
N VAL A 10 7.64 10.12 -2.08
CA VAL A 10 6.19 9.91 -2.01
C VAL A 10 5.87 8.67 -1.17
N VAL A 11 6.60 7.57 -1.38
CA VAL A 11 6.46 6.36 -0.58
C VAL A 11 6.82 6.62 0.89
N ALA A 12 7.87 7.38 1.18
CA ALA A 12 8.24 7.76 2.54
C ALA A 12 7.15 8.61 3.23
N LYS A 13 6.55 9.56 2.49
CA LYS A 13 5.43 10.38 2.99
C LYS A 13 4.17 9.54 3.24
N ALA A 14 3.84 8.63 2.32
CA ALA A 14 2.77 7.67 2.52
C ALA A 14 3.03 6.81 3.76
N ALA A 15 4.29 6.41 3.99
CA ALA A 15 4.65 5.59 5.13
C ALA A 15 4.46 6.30 6.47
N SER A 16 4.86 7.58 6.56
CA SER A 16 4.59 8.39 7.75
C SER A 16 3.08 8.48 8.02
N THR A 17 2.28 8.71 6.97
CA THR A 17 0.82 8.83 7.07
C THR A 17 0.18 7.53 7.54
N LEU A 18 0.52 6.39 6.90
CA LEU A 18 -0.02 5.09 7.25
C LEU A 18 0.41 4.63 8.65
N LYS A 19 1.64 4.96 9.08
CA LYS A 19 2.12 4.65 10.44
C LYS A 19 1.33 5.41 11.51
N GLY A 20 0.95 6.66 11.25
CA GLY A 20 0.19 7.49 12.20
C GLY A 20 -1.33 7.27 12.17
N CYS A 21 -1.87 6.70 11.09
CA CYS A 21 -3.31 6.55 10.91
C CYS A 21 -3.84 5.34 11.72
N ALA A 22 -4.54 5.61 12.82
CA ALA A 22 -5.25 4.57 13.59
C ALA A 22 -6.61 4.21 12.95
N SER A 23 -7.27 5.20 12.34
CA SER A 23 -8.52 5.04 11.61
C SER A 23 -8.72 6.21 10.65
N TYR A 24 -9.53 6.00 9.62
CA TYR A 24 -10.08 7.07 8.79
C TYR A 24 -11.56 6.79 8.49
N SER A 25 -12.28 7.82 8.03
CA SER A 25 -13.66 7.67 7.60
C SER A 25 -13.76 8.04 6.13
N ASP A 26 -14.50 7.23 5.37
CA ASP A 26 -14.75 7.46 3.96
C ASP A 26 -16.19 7.06 3.63
N HIS A 27 -16.93 7.92 2.92
CA HIS A 27 -18.32 7.69 2.53
C HIS A 27 -19.29 7.18 3.62
N GLY A 28 -19.04 7.53 4.89
CA GLY A 28 -19.87 7.11 6.03
C GLY A 28 -19.39 5.82 6.71
N ASP A 29 -18.44 5.10 6.10
CA ASP A 29 -17.78 3.95 6.69
C ASP A 29 -16.55 4.37 7.52
N SER A 30 -16.35 3.69 8.65
CA SER A 30 -15.16 3.88 9.48
C SER A 30 -14.19 2.72 9.30
N TYR A 31 -12.99 3.04 8.82
CA TYR A 31 -11.90 2.12 8.58
C TYR A 31 -10.94 2.17 9.75
N ARG A 32 -10.68 1.04 10.41
CA ARG A 32 -9.77 0.94 11.56
C ARG A 32 -8.55 0.14 11.22
N ARG A 33 -7.36 0.63 11.53
CA ARG A 33 -6.12 -0.06 11.21
C ARG A 33 -6.06 -1.41 11.91
N THR A 34 -5.65 -2.45 11.19
CA THR A 34 -5.45 -3.78 11.77
C THR A 34 -4.07 -3.89 12.43
N ALA A 35 -3.98 -4.65 13.51
CA ALA A 35 -2.70 -4.88 14.21
C ALA A 35 -1.80 -5.90 13.48
N GLY A 36 -2.37 -6.75 12.63
CA GLY A 36 -1.67 -7.93 12.10
C GLY A 36 -0.88 -7.73 10.82
N ASN A 37 -0.59 -6.49 10.41
CA ASN A 37 -0.10 -6.14 9.08
C ASN A 37 1.24 -6.84 8.74
N LYS A 38 1.17 -8.05 8.14
CA LYS A 38 2.32 -8.93 7.86
C LYS A 38 2.92 -8.72 6.46
N ILE A 39 2.37 -7.78 5.71
CA ILE A 39 2.75 -7.53 4.33
C ILE A 39 4.19 -7.03 4.28
N GLU A 40 5.08 -7.92 3.86
CA GLU A 40 6.43 -7.57 3.46
C GLU A 40 6.41 -7.02 2.05
N LEU A 41 7.28 -6.04 1.80
CA LEU A 41 7.27 -5.30 0.55
C LEU A 41 8.50 -5.69 -0.25
N PRO A 42 8.32 -5.96 -1.55
CA PRO A 42 9.37 -6.59 -2.31
C PRO A 42 10.45 -5.58 -2.70
N ALA A 43 11.72 -6.01 -2.66
CA ALA A 43 12.87 -5.25 -3.15
C ALA A 43 13.18 -5.69 -4.58
N PRO A 44 13.56 -4.79 -5.52
CA PRO A 44 14.21 -3.48 -5.33
C PRO A 44 13.26 -2.26 -5.25
N VAL A 45 11.95 -2.47 -5.34
CA VAL A 45 10.95 -1.39 -5.29
C VAL A 45 10.83 -0.85 -3.85
N LYS A 46 10.76 0.48 -3.67
CA LYS A 46 10.43 1.04 -2.35
C LYS A 46 8.93 0.96 -2.16
N GLY A 47 8.48 0.47 -1.01
CA GLY A 47 7.05 0.44 -0.72
C GLY A 47 6.68 0.72 0.72
N ILE A 48 5.38 0.95 0.94
CA ILE A 48 4.73 0.80 2.25
C ILE A 48 3.33 0.18 2.08
N ALA A 49 2.89 -0.65 3.04
CA ALA A 49 1.52 -1.17 3.08
C ALA A 49 0.85 -1.05 4.45
N ALA A 50 -0.48 -0.99 4.44
CA ALA A 50 -1.32 -1.03 5.63
C ALA A 50 -2.70 -1.62 5.33
N CYS A 51 -3.24 -2.38 6.29
CA CYS A 51 -4.59 -2.90 6.26
C CYS A 51 -5.51 -2.18 7.25
N PHE A 52 -6.77 -2.02 6.86
CA PHE A 52 -7.83 -1.43 7.65
C PHE A 52 -9.08 -2.31 7.57
N ALA A 53 -9.71 -2.57 8.72
CA ALA A 53 -10.98 -3.26 8.81
C ALA A 53 -12.15 -2.28 8.65
N VAL A 54 -13.16 -2.68 7.89
CA VAL A 54 -14.41 -1.96 7.66
C VAL A 54 -15.57 -2.96 7.57
N SER A 55 -16.64 -2.73 8.32
CA SER A 55 -17.92 -3.45 8.18
C SER A 55 -17.82 -4.97 7.92
N GLY A 56 -16.96 -5.68 8.68
CA GLY A 56 -16.77 -7.13 8.56
C GLY A 56 -15.83 -7.61 7.44
N THR A 57 -15.11 -6.68 6.78
CA THR A 57 -14.11 -6.95 5.76
C THR A 57 -12.78 -6.26 6.10
N VAL A 58 -11.71 -6.63 5.41
CA VAL A 58 -10.39 -6.00 5.52
C VAL A 58 -9.99 -5.47 4.15
N ASN A 59 -9.59 -4.21 4.09
CA ASN A 59 -9.04 -3.55 2.93
C ASN A 59 -7.55 -3.25 3.17
N CYS A 60 -6.68 -3.75 2.31
CA CYS A 60 -5.24 -3.53 2.40
C CYS A 60 -4.76 -2.70 1.21
N PHE A 61 -3.87 -1.76 1.49
CA PHE A 61 -3.29 -0.86 0.50
C PHE A 61 -1.78 -0.99 0.52
N ALA A 62 -1.15 -0.92 -0.65
CA ALA A 62 0.28 -0.79 -0.80
C ALA A 62 0.62 0.33 -1.78
N TYR A 63 1.57 1.17 -1.38
CA TYR A 63 2.22 2.15 -2.24
C TYR A 63 3.56 1.57 -2.66
N LEU A 64 3.83 1.59 -3.96
CA LEU A 64 5.06 1.08 -4.57
C LEU A 64 5.67 2.18 -5.43
N GLY A 65 6.98 2.36 -5.37
CA GLY A 65 7.67 3.44 -6.07
C GLY A 65 9.03 3.03 -6.61
N ARG A 66 9.32 3.50 -7.83
CA ARG A 66 10.64 3.38 -8.49
C ARG A 66 10.87 4.54 -9.46
N GLY A 67 12.08 5.10 -9.46
CA GLY A 67 12.40 6.29 -10.25
C GLY A 67 11.43 7.45 -10.00
N GLY A 68 10.75 7.88 -11.06
CA GLY A 68 9.73 8.94 -11.02
C GLY A 68 8.28 8.45 -10.96
N VAL A 69 8.05 7.14 -10.80
CA VAL A 69 6.71 6.54 -10.87
C VAL A 69 6.32 5.97 -9.51
N VAL A 70 5.10 6.30 -9.07
CA VAL A 70 4.45 5.75 -7.89
C VAL A 70 3.16 5.09 -8.33
N THR A 71 2.90 3.89 -7.85
CA THR A 71 1.63 3.20 -8.03
C THR A 71 1.04 2.82 -6.69
N THR A 72 -0.28 2.76 -6.63
CA THR A 72 -1.03 2.28 -5.46
C THR A 72 -1.81 1.06 -5.89
N VAL A 73 -1.71 -0.01 -5.10
CA VAL A 73 -2.51 -1.21 -5.27
C VAL A 73 -3.30 -1.48 -4.00
N SER A 74 -4.47 -2.07 -4.15
CA SER A 74 -5.32 -2.43 -3.02
C SER A 74 -5.98 -3.79 -3.23
N SER A 75 -6.28 -4.46 -2.14
CA SER A 75 -7.06 -5.69 -2.12
C SER A 75 -8.09 -5.63 -0.99
N MET A 76 -9.19 -6.35 -1.18
CA MET A 76 -10.21 -6.52 -0.15
C MET A 76 -10.40 -8.02 0.10
N GLY A 77 -10.62 -8.38 1.36
CA GLY A 77 -10.91 -9.74 1.77
C GLY A 77 -11.94 -9.79 2.89
N VAL A 78 -12.58 -10.94 3.06
CA VAL A 78 -13.49 -11.20 4.18
C VAL A 78 -12.77 -11.26 5.52
N ASP A 79 -11.46 -11.49 5.50
CA ASP A 79 -10.58 -11.46 6.65
C ASP A 79 -9.18 -10.94 6.26
N GLN A 80 -8.35 -10.72 7.27
CA GLN A 80 -6.99 -10.20 7.09
C GLN A 80 -6.13 -11.13 6.22
N ARG A 81 -6.17 -12.43 6.46
CA ARG A 81 -5.35 -13.42 5.73
C ARG A 81 -5.67 -13.39 4.24
N THR A 82 -6.94 -13.33 3.89
CA THR A 82 -7.42 -13.30 2.50
C THR A 82 -7.03 -12.00 1.81
N ALA A 83 -7.20 -10.86 2.51
CA ALA A 83 -6.83 -9.56 1.98
C ALA A 83 -5.32 -9.47 1.72
N GLU A 84 -4.48 -9.88 2.68
CA GLU A 84 -3.03 -9.90 2.56
C GLU A 84 -2.57 -10.82 1.42
N TRP A 85 -3.12 -12.04 1.33
CA TRP A 85 -2.80 -12.99 0.26
C TRP A 85 -3.09 -12.45 -1.15
N TRP A 86 -4.23 -11.77 -1.34
CA TRP A 86 -4.52 -11.11 -2.61
C TRP A 86 -3.57 -9.95 -2.88
N LEU A 87 -3.24 -9.16 -1.86
CA LEU A 87 -2.35 -8.02 -2.02
C LEU A 87 -0.97 -8.48 -2.46
N GLU A 88 -0.42 -9.52 -1.85
CA GLU A 88 0.89 -10.09 -2.23
C GLU A 88 0.96 -10.45 -3.72
N ARG A 89 -0.08 -11.09 -4.27
CA ARG A 89 -0.14 -11.44 -5.70
C ARG A 89 -0.21 -10.21 -6.60
N ILE A 90 -1.00 -9.21 -6.22
CA ILE A 90 -1.13 -7.96 -6.98
C ILE A 90 0.18 -7.17 -6.93
N MET A 91 0.84 -7.11 -5.77
CA MET A 91 2.12 -6.45 -5.59
C MET A 91 3.21 -7.09 -6.45
N ALA A 92 3.29 -8.43 -6.49
CA ALA A 92 4.26 -9.13 -7.35
C ALA A 92 4.05 -8.79 -8.84
N ALA A 93 2.79 -8.69 -9.29
CA ALA A 93 2.49 -8.27 -10.66
C ALA A 93 2.84 -6.79 -10.93
N ALA A 94 2.60 -5.91 -9.95
CA ALA A 94 2.95 -4.49 -10.05
C ALA A 94 4.47 -4.28 -10.04
N GLU A 95 5.19 -5.02 -9.21
CA GLU A 95 6.65 -5.01 -9.15
C GLU A 95 7.26 -5.34 -10.51
N HIS A 96 6.86 -6.46 -11.13
CA HIS A 96 7.37 -6.86 -12.45
C HIS A 96 7.19 -5.73 -13.50
N ARG A 97 6.13 -4.92 -13.38
CA ARG A 97 5.93 -3.75 -14.26
C ARG A 97 6.87 -2.60 -13.91
N LEU A 98 7.07 -2.32 -12.62
CA LEU A 98 7.96 -1.26 -12.14
C LEU A 98 9.44 -1.57 -12.39
N GLU A 99 9.85 -2.83 -12.35
CA GLU A 99 11.24 -3.22 -12.61
C GLU A 99 11.71 -2.90 -14.03
N GLY A 100 10.77 -2.83 -14.99
CA GLY A 100 11.05 -2.37 -16.35
C GLY A 100 11.31 -0.86 -16.46
N LEU A 101 11.15 -0.10 -15.37
CA LEU A 101 11.42 1.33 -15.32
C LEU A 101 12.87 1.61 -14.89
N PRO A 102 13.44 2.74 -15.35
CA PRO A 102 14.71 3.24 -14.82
C PRO A 102 14.66 3.34 -13.28
N ALA A 103 15.78 3.01 -12.64
CA ALA A 103 15.94 3.11 -11.19
C ALA A 103 15.77 4.55 -10.68
#